data_AF-A0A7K3NJD2-F1
#
_entry.id   AF-A0A7K3NJD2-F1
#
_cell.length_a   1.000
_cell.length_b   1.000
_cell.length_c   1.000
_cell.angle_alpha   90.00
_cell.angle_beta   90.00
_cell.angle_gamma   90.00
#
_symmetry.space_group_name_H-M   'P 1'
#
loop_
_entity.id
_entity.type
_entity.pdbx_description
1 polymer ?
#
loop_
_entity_poly.entity_id
_entity_poly.type
_entity_poly.pdbx_seq_one_letter_code
_entity_poly.pdbx_strand_id
1 'polypeptide(L)'
;MPPLPEDERRALRAAILERHKTVYAFCKACRVTKSVVVQLLRGTYPGDTARQTARVKAALEAGPAGAGGPAVTRAQLVEALGREACAKCRAVDRRRCRFCRVLWERQADAVLGLWGCPNHE
;
A
#
# COMPACT_ATOMS: atom_id res chain seq x y z
N MET A 1 28.96 7.80 -13.31
CA MET A 1 27.74 8.64 -13.42
C MET A 1 27.71 9.55 -12.19
N PRO A 2 27.43 10.85 -12.32
CA PRO A 2 27.44 11.75 -11.18
C PRO A 2 26.33 11.40 -10.17
N PRO A 3 26.52 11.70 -8.87
CA PRO A 3 25.45 11.58 -7.89
C PRO A 3 24.28 12.51 -8.25
N LEU A 4 23.08 12.12 -7.83
CA LEU A 4 21.88 12.96 -7.97
C LEU A 4 22.14 14.33 -7.30
N PRO A 5 21.74 15.47 -7.88
CA PRO A 5 21.92 16.79 -7.27
C PRO A 5 21.37 16.88 -5.85
N GLU A 6 21.95 17.72 -4.99
CA GLU A 6 21.53 17.80 -3.58
C GLU A 6 20.06 18.18 -3.42
N ASP A 7 19.59 19.14 -4.21
CA ASP A 7 18.20 19.57 -4.18
C ASP A 7 17.24 18.44 -4.55
N GLU A 8 17.59 17.62 -5.54
CA GLU A 8 16.80 16.44 -5.89
C GLU A 8 16.80 15.38 -4.78
N ARG A 9 17.93 15.17 -4.10
CA ARG A 9 17.99 14.25 -2.95
C ARG A 9 17.12 14.75 -1.80
N ARG A 10 17.12 16.06 -1.56
CA ARG A 10 16.30 16.71 -0.53
C ARG A 10 14.81 16.61 -0.88
N ALA A 11 14.44 16.88 -2.13
CA ALA A 11 13.08 16.74 -2.63
C ALA A 11 12.58 15.29 -2.52
N LEU A 12 13.41 14.30 -2.92
CA LEU A 12 13.07 12.88 -2.78
C LEU A 12 12.86 12.50 -1.31
N ARG A 13 13.71 12.99 -0.40
CA ARG A 13 13.55 12.77 1.04
C ARG A 13 12.24 13.39 1.55
N ALA A 14 11.93 14.61 1.15
CA ALA A 14 10.70 15.30 1.55
C ALA A 14 9.46 14.52 1.08
N ALA A 15 9.42 14.09 -0.19
CA ALA A 15 8.32 13.29 -0.72
C ALA A 15 8.13 11.96 0.01
N ILE A 16 9.23 11.30 0.41
CA ILE A 16 9.16 10.09 1.25
C ILE A 16 8.55 10.40 2.62
N LEU A 17 8.97 11.50 3.26
CA LEU A 17 8.54 11.87 4.61
C LEU A 17 7.11 12.44 4.66
N GLU A 18 6.63 13.00 3.56
CA GLU A 18 5.24 13.43 3.41
C GLU A 18 4.27 12.24 3.46
N ARG A 19 4.66 11.10 2.86
CA ARG A 19 3.81 9.89 2.79
C ARG A 19 4.13 8.86 3.89
N HIS A 20 5.28 8.93 4.53
CA HIS A 20 5.74 7.96 5.52
C HIS A 20 6.46 8.63 6.71
N LYS A 21 6.17 8.18 7.94
CA LYS A 21 6.79 8.72 9.18
C LYS A 21 8.33 8.76 9.13
N THR A 22 8.96 7.78 8.49
CA THR A 22 10.42 7.72 8.33
C THR A 22 10.81 7.08 6.99
N VAL A 23 12.04 7.33 6.54
CA VAL A 23 12.63 6.63 5.37
C VAL A 23 12.64 5.11 5.56
N TYR A 24 12.86 4.65 6.80
CA TYR A 24 12.81 3.22 7.11
C TYR A 24 11.39 2.65 6.97
N ALA A 25 10.37 3.38 7.42
CA ALA A 25 8.96 2.99 7.26
C ALA A 25 8.59 2.87 5.78
N PHE A 26 9.04 3.80 4.93
CA PHE A 26 8.93 3.70 3.47
C PHE A 26 9.58 2.42 2.93
N CYS A 27 10.85 2.16 3.29
CA CYS A 27 11.56 0.96 2.81
C CYS A 27 10.83 -0.33 3.18
N LYS A 28 10.28 -0.40 4.40
CA LYS A 28 9.49 -1.53 4.89
C LYS A 28 8.18 -1.68 4.12
N ALA A 29 7.44 -0.57 3.94
CA ALA A 29 6.14 -0.56 3.28
C ALA A 29 6.24 -0.91 1.79
N CYS A 30 7.16 -0.28 1.06
CA CYS A 30 7.32 -0.42 -0.39
C CYS A 30 8.29 -1.56 -0.79
N ARG A 31 8.81 -2.33 0.18
CA ARG A 31 9.80 -3.41 -0.01
C ARG A 31 11.03 -2.97 -0.82
N VAL A 32 11.50 -1.75 -0.57
CA VAL A 32 12.71 -1.20 -1.20
C VAL A 32 13.91 -1.40 -0.26
N THR A 33 15.07 -1.74 -0.80
CA THR A 33 16.28 -1.98 -0.01
C THR A 33 16.74 -0.70 0.71
N LYS A 34 16.72 -0.72 2.05
CA LYS A 34 17.16 0.41 2.90
C LYS A 34 18.52 0.97 2.51
N SER A 35 19.50 0.10 2.26
CA SER A 35 20.86 0.51 1.91
C SER A 35 20.89 1.38 0.66
N VAL A 36 20.16 0.97 -0.39
CA VAL A 36 20.05 1.70 -1.66
C VAL A 36 19.43 3.08 -1.43
N VAL A 37 18.31 3.16 -0.72
CA VAL A 37 17.62 4.44 -0.45
C VAL A 37 18.50 5.39 0.36
N VAL A 38 19.14 4.89 1.43
CA VAL A 38 20.02 5.72 2.26
C VAL A 38 21.24 6.21 1.48
N GLN A 39 21.86 5.35 0.66
CA GLN A 39 23.00 5.72 -0.18
C GLN A 39 22.61 6.74 -1.26
N LEU A 40 21.43 6.58 -1.88
CA LEU A 40 20.90 7.57 -2.84
C LEU A 40 20.69 8.92 -2.18
N LEU A 41 20.03 8.96 -1.02
CA LEU A 41 19.75 10.20 -0.29
C LEU A 41 21.04 10.89 0.21
N ARG A 42 22.07 10.11 0.53
CA ARG A 42 23.40 10.62 0.92
C ARG A 42 24.27 11.01 -0.28
N GLY A 43 23.89 10.66 -1.50
CA GLY A 43 24.70 10.88 -2.69
C GLY A 43 25.92 9.95 -2.80
N THR A 44 25.93 8.83 -2.09
CA THR A 44 27.05 7.88 -2.02
C THR A 44 26.74 6.56 -2.73
N TYR A 45 25.68 6.50 -3.53
CA TYR A 45 25.31 5.28 -4.25
C TYR A 45 26.26 5.05 -5.43
N PRO A 46 26.96 3.89 -5.49
CA PRO A 46 28.03 3.68 -6.48
C PRO A 46 27.50 3.25 -7.86
N GLY A 47 26.22 2.88 -7.96
CA GLY A 47 25.61 2.38 -9.20
C GLY A 47 24.90 3.46 -10.00
N ASP A 48 23.99 3.02 -10.87
CA ASP A 48 23.15 3.88 -11.69
C ASP A 48 22.12 4.64 -10.81
N THR A 49 22.48 5.86 -10.44
CA THR A 49 21.69 6.76 -9.58
C THR A 49 20.36 7.16 -10.23
N ALA A 50 20.33 7.44 -11.52
CA ALA A 50 19.11 7.83 -12.24
C ALA A 50 18.10 6.67 -12.27
N ARG A 51 18.55 5.47 -12.64
CA ARG A 51 17.71 4.27 -12.67
C ARG A 51 17.15 3.94 -11.30
N GLN A 52 17.98 3.99 -10.25
CA GLN A 52 17.50 3.65 -8.91
C GLN A 52 16.60 4.74 -8.33
N THR A 53 16.85 6.01 -8.64
CA THR A 53 15.95 7.11 -8.28
C THR A 53 14.59 6.93 -8.93
N ALA A 54 14.55 6.57 -10.22
CA ALA A 54 13.29 6.26 -10.90
C ALA A 54 12.55 5.08 -10.24
N ARG A 55 13.26 4.03 -9.83
CA ARG A 55 12.67 2.90 -9.10
C ARG A 55 12.11 3.31 -7.73
N VAL A 56 12.81 4.15 -6.98
CA VAL A 56 12.34 4.66 -5.68
C VAL A 56 11.09 5.53 -5.87
N LYS A 57 11.08 6.42 -6.87
CA LYS A 57 9.90 7.24 -7.22
C LYS A 57 8.72 6.36 -7.63
N ALA A 58 8.93 5.36 -8.47
CA ALA A 58 7.88 4.42 -8.87
C ALA A 58 7.32 3.64 -7.67
N ALA A 59 8.17 3.23 -6.73
CA ALA A 59 7.73 2.57 -5.49
C ALA A 59 6.96 3.53 -4.57
N LEU A 60 7.30 4.81 -4.56
CA LEU A 60 6.58 5.85 -3.81
C LEU A 60 5.18 6.11 -4.40
N GLU A 61 5.04 6.07 -5.73
CA GLU A 61 3.75 6.23 -6.42
C GLU A 61 2.88 4.96 -6.37
N ALA A 62 3.48 3.78 -6.44
CA ALA A 62 2.76 2.52 -6.30
C ALA A 62 2.21 2.28 -4.87
N GLY A 63 2.73 3.01 -3.88
CA GLY A 63 2.36 2.84 -2.48
C GLY A 63 2.94 1.55 -1.86
N PRO A 64 2.48 1.16 -0.66
CA PRO A 64 2.95 -0.07 -0.01
C PRO A 64 2.81 -1.28 -0.94
N ALA A 65 3.79 -2.19 -0.94
CA ALA A 65 3.76 -3.39 -1.77
C ALA A 65 2.55 -4.26 -1.40
N GLY A 66 1.48 -4.18 -2.20
CA GLY A 66 0.16 -4.73 -1.93
C GLY A 66 -1.00 -3.74 -2.11
N ALA A 67 -0.71 -2.44 -2.20
CA ALA A 67 -1.67 -1.37 -2.49
C ALA A 67 -1.91 -1.14 -4.01
N GLY A 68 -1.24 -1.92 -4.86
CA GLY A 68 -1.33 -1.83 -6.32
C GLY A 68 -2.50 -2.59 -6.95
N GLY A 69 -3.55 -2.89 -6.19
CA GLY A 69 -4.85 -3.27 -6.77
C GLY A 69 -5.65 -2.00 -7.09
N PRO A 70 -6.61 -2.02 -8.04
CA PRO A 70 -7.60 -0.95 -8.14
C PRO A 70 -8.16 -0.69 -6.74
N ALA A 71 -8.37 0.56 -6.35
CA ALA A 71 -8.93 0.91 -5.05
C ALA A 71 -10.25 0.18 -4.85
N VAL A 72 -10.21 -1.00 -4.21
CA VAL A 72 -11.40 -1.83 -4.03
C VAL A 72 -12.22 -1.15 -2.96
N THR A 73 -13.35 -0.59 -3.37
CA THR A 73 -14.26 0.05 -2.44
C THR A 73 -14.90 -0.99 -1.52
N ARG A 74 -15.31 -0.54 -0.33
CA ARG A 74 -16.10 -1.36 0.60
C ARG A 74 -17.30 -2.01 -0.08
N ALA A 75 -18.00 -1.25 -0.94
CA ALA A 75 -19.16 -1.74 -1.67
C ALA A 75 -18.81 -2.92 -2.60
N GLN A 76 -17.70 -2.83 -3.34
CA GLN A 76 -17.25 -3.89 -4.23
C GLN A 76 -16.88 -5.17 -3.46
N LEU A 77 -16.23 -5.05 -2.30
CA LEU A 77 -15.94 -6.18 -1.42
C LEU A 77 -17.21 -6.86 -0.90
N VAL A 78 -18.17 -6.09 -0.41
CA VAL A 78 -19.45 -6.62 0.08
C VAL A 78 -20.21 -7.34 -1.02
N GLU A 79 -20.24 -6.77 -2.24
CA GLU A 79 -20.92 -7.38 -3.38
C GLU A 79 -20.25 -8.70 -3.80
N ALA A 80 -18.92 -8.73 -3.89
CA ALA A 80 -18.17 -9.94 -4.25
C ALA A 80 -18.37 -11.06 -3.21
N LEU A 81 -18.27 -10.74 -1.92
CA LEU A 81 -18.51 -11.70 -0.82
C LEU A 81 -19.96 -12.23 -0.87
N GLY A 82 -20.92 -11.34 -1.10
CA GLY A 82 -22.32 -11.70 -1.22
C GLY A 82 -22.59 -12.63 -2.40
N ARG A 83 -22.01 -12.35 -3.57
CA ARG A 83 -22.18 -13.16 -4.80
C ARG A 83 -21.73 -14.60 -4.58
N GLU A 84 -20.51 -14.79 -4.06
CA GLU A 84 -19.94 -16.11 -3.82
C GLU A 84 -20.67 -16.89 -2.71
N ALA A 85 -21.03 -16.20 -1.63
CA ALA A 85 -21.74 -16.83 -0.51
C ALA A 85 -23.18 -17.21 -0.87
N CYS A 86 -23.91 -16.33 -1.58
CA CYS A 86 -25.29 -16.58 -1.98
C CYS A 86 -25.40 -17.67 -3.05
N ALA A 87 -24.44 -17.78 -3.97
CA ALA A 87 -24.43 -18.84 -4.99
C ALA A 87 -24.43 -20.25 -4.37
N LYS A 88 -23.90 -20.40 -3.16
CA LYS A 88 -23.81 -21.68 -2.43
C LYS A 88 -24.86 -21.81 -1.32
N CYS A 89 -25.72 -20.82 -1.13
CA CYS A 89 -26.64 -20.76 -0.01
C CYS A 89 -27.83 -21.70 -0.22
N ARG A 90 -28.11 -22.57 0.76
CA ARG A 90 -29.29 -23.47 0.77
C ARG A 90 -30.37 -23.04 1.77
N ALA A 91 -30.29 -21.81 2.30
CA ALA A 91 -31.22 -21.36 3.32
C ALA A 91 -32.64 -21.19 2.75
N VAL A 92 -33.62 -21.83 3.40
CA VAL A 92 -35.04 -21.71 3.07
C VAL A 92 -35.62 -20.37 3.57
N ASP A 93 -35.14 -19.89 4.72
CA ASP A 93 -35.53 -18.61 5.29
C ASP A 93 -34.63 -17.46 4.80
N ARG A 94 -35.15 -16.71 3.82
CA ARG A 94 -34.47 -15.56 3.23
C ARG A 94 -34.39 -14.34 4.15
N ARG A 95 -35.09 -14.32 5.29
CA ARG A 95 -34.97 -13.22 6.29
C ARG A 95 -33.58 -13.19 6.91
N ARG A 96 -32.84 -14.31 6.89
CA ARG A 96 -31.47 -14.40 7.39
C ARG A 96 -30.44 -13.74 6.47
N CYS A 97 -30.76 -13.51 5.19
CA CYS A 97 -29.86 -12.87 4.24
C CYS A 97 -29.43 -11.46 4.68
N ARG A 98 -30.25 -10.75 5.46
CA ARG A 98 -29.88 -9.44 6.03
C ARG A 98 -28.73 -9.54 7.04
N PHE A 99 -28.66 -10.62 7.81
CA PHE A 99 -27.57 -10.84 8.77
C PHE A 99 -26.28 -11.22 8.05
N CYS A 100 -26.38 -11.99 6.97
CA CYS A 100 -25.23 -12.27 6.11
C CYS A 100 -24.66 -10.97 5.51
N ARG A 101 -25.52 -10.01 5.12
CA ARG A 101 -25.08 -8.68 4.67
C ARG A 101 -24.24 -7.93 5.70
N VAL A 102 -24.69 -7.89 6.95
CA VAL A 102 -23.93 -7.28 8.06
C VAL A 102 -22.59 -8.00 8.28
N LEU A 103 -22.55 -9.32 8.11
CA LEU A 103 -21.30 -10.09 8.20
C LEU A 103 -20.32 -9.73 7.09
N TRP A 104 -20.77 -9.67 5.83
CA TRP A 104 -19.92 -9.30 4.69
C TRP A 104 -19.40 -7.88 4.80
N GLU A 105 -20.21 -6.97 5.33
CA GLU A 105 -19.80 -5.60 5.66
C GLU A 105 -18.65 -5.55 6.67
N ARG A 106 -18.76 -6.29 7.79
CA ARG A 106 -17.68 -6.40 8.77
C ARG A 106 -16.42 -7.05 8.20
N GLN A 107 -16.58 -8.05 7.33
CA GLN A 107 -15.46 -8.69 6.64
C GLN A 107 -14.76 -7.73 5.68
N ALA A 108 -15.53 -6.94 4.92
CA ALA A 108 -14.99 -5.91 4.04
C ALA A 108 -14.22 -4.84 4.83
N ASP A 109 -14.77 -4.38 5.96
CA ASP A 109 -14.10 -3.42 6.85
C ASP A 109 -12.79 -3.99 7.43
N ALA A 110 -12.79 -5.26 7.85
CA ALA A 110 -11.59 -5.93 8.35
C ALA A 110 -10.52 -6.09 7.25
N VAL A 111 -10.93 -6.47 6.04
CA VAL A 111 -10.03 -6.64 4.89
C VAL A 111 -9.41 -5.30 4.48
N LEU A 112 -10.21 -4.23 4.41
CA LEU A 112 -9.70 -2.87 4.16
C LEU A 112 -8.76 -2.38 5.27
N GLY A 113 -9.03 -2.76 6.52
CA GLY A 113 -8.17 -2.48 7.67
C GLY A 113 -6.79 -3.14 7.62
N LEU A 114 -6.60 -4.22 6.87
CA LEU A 114 -5.28 -4.85 6.68
C LEU A 114 -4.33 -3.98 5.83
N TRP A 115 -4.87 -3.09 5.01
CA TRP A 115 -4.10 -2.17 4.17
C TRP A 115 -4.03 -0.74 4.72
N GLY A 116 -4.81 -0.41 5.75
CA GLY A 116 -4.64 0.79 6.55
C GLY A 116 -3.44 0.62 7.49
N CYS A 117 -2.49 1.56 7.48
CA CYS A 117 -1.39 1.54 8.44
C CYS A 117 -1.94 1.54 9.88
N PRO A 118 -1.60 0.55 10.73
CA PRO A 118 -1.87 0.67 12.15
C PRO A 118 -1.01 1.80 12.70
N ASN A 119 -1.66 2.89 13.12
CA ASN A 119 -1.11 3.75 14.15
C ASN A 119 -1.03 2.89 15.42
N HIS A 120 0.17 2.44 15.75
CA HIS A 120 0.47 2.05 17.11
C HIS A 120 1.20 3.23 17.75
N GLU A 121 0.57 3.74 18.81
CA GLU A 121 1.10 4.67 19.80
C GLU A 121 2.39 4.15 20.42
#